data_AF-A0A2E4WE02-F1
#
_entry.id   AF-A0A2E4WE02-F1
#
_cell.length_a   1.000
_cell.length_b   1.000
_cell.length_c   1.000
_cell.angle_alpha   90.00
_cell.angle_beta   90.00
_cell.angle_gamma   90.00
#
_symmetry.space_group_name_H-M   'P 1'
#
loop_
_entity.id
_entity.type
_entity.pdbx_description
1 polymer ?
#
loop_
_entity_poly.entity_id
_entity_poly.type
_entity_poly.pdbx_seq_one_letter_code
_entity_poly.pdbx_strand_id
1 'polypeptide(L)'
;MDMDLGSLSAQLKDKELFKQQCFINGKWEDSDNGETFDVLNPSDLTVVGSMPNCSKSDTIKAIDAANSSWEAWKKLTGKDRSIIIR
;
A
#
# COMPACT_ATOMS: atom_id res chain seq x y z
N MET A 1 12.68 3.94 -32.75
CA MET A 1 12.55 2.67 -32.00
C MET A 1 12.57 3.09 -30.55
N ASP A 2 11.51 3.79 -30.17
CA ASP A 2 11.45 4.59 -28.96
C ASP A 2 10.04 4.41 -28.40
N MET A 3 9.81 3.26 -27.77
CA MET A 3 8.73 3.18 -26.79
C MET A 3 9.30 3.75 -25.51
N ASP A 4 9.18 5.06 -25.37
CA ASP A 4 9.22 5.72 -24.08
C ASP A 4 8.11 5.08 -23.23
N LEU A 5 8.50 4.08 -22.43
CA LEU A 5 7.72 3.48 -21.35
C LEU A 5 7.55 4.52 -20.24
N GLY A 6 6.95 5.65 -20.61
CA GLY A 6 6.53 6.70 -19.71
C GLY A 6 5.75 6.03 -18.61
N SER A 7 6.36 6.04 -17.42
CA SER A 7 5.93 5.44 -16.17
C SER A 7 4.45 5.08 -16.18
N LEU A 8 4.07 3.84 -15.83
CA LEU A 8 2.65 3.46 -15.71
C LEU A 8 1.83 4.51 -14.92
N SER A 9 2.46 5.15 -13.93
CA SER A 9 1.89 6.28 -13.18
C SER A 9 1.47 7.49 -14.04
N ALA A 10 2.19 7.79 -15.12
CA ALA A 10 1.90 8.89 -16.04
C ALA A 10 0.65 8.64 -16.90
N GLN A 11 0.25 7.38 -17.07
CA GLN A 11 -0.93 6.99 -17.85
C GLN A 11 -2.22 6.95 -17.00
N LEU A 12 -2.10 7.02 -15.68
CA LEU A 12 -3.25 7.04 -14.78
C LEU A 12 -3.92 8.42 -14.78
N LYS A 13 -5.26 8.43 -14.78
CA LYS A 13 -6.04 9.66 -14.57
C LYS A 13 -5.80 10.26 -13.18
N ASP A 14 -5.69 9.38 -12.19
CA ASP A 14 -5.31 9.74 -10.82
C ASP A 14 -3.96 9.08 -10.50
N LYS A 15 -2.93 9.90 -10.39
CA LYS A 15 -1.56 9.47 -10.12
C LYS A 15 -1.37 9.05 -8.67
N GLU A 16 -2.21 9.52 -7.75
CA GLU A 16 -2.09 9.21 -6.33
C GLU A 16 -2.42 7.74 -6.03
N LEU A 17 -3.16 7.07 -6.91
CA LEU A 17 -3.47 5.64 -6.79
C LEU A 17 -2.23 4.75 -6.99
N PHE A 18 -1.19 5.25 -7.65
CA PHE A 18 0.06 4.52 -7.82
C PHE A 18 0.92 4.65 -6.56
N LYS A 19 0.70 3.74 -5.60
CA LYS A 19 1.44 3.70 -4.34
C LYS A 19 2.59 2.69 -4.41
N GLN A 20 3.74 3.08 -3.88
CA GLN A 20 4.98 2.29 -3.80
C GLN A 20 5.45 2.14 -2.34
N GLN A 21 4.50 2.17 -1.41
CA GLN A 21 4.69 2.17 0.04
C GLN A 21 3.69 1.23 0.69
N CYS A 22 3.94 0.78 1.91
CA CYS A 22 2.98 -0.02 2.67
C CYS A 22 2.07 0.91 3.50
N PHE A 23 0.84 0.49 3.76
CA PHE A 23 -0.11 1.27 4.55
C PHE A 23 -0.23 0.71 5.97
N ILE A 24 0.41 1.36 6.93
CA ILE A 24 0.46 0.93 8.34
C ILE A 24 -0.02 2.07 9.22
N ASN A 25 -0.95 1.77 10.13
CA ASN A 25 -1.50 2.73 11.11
C ASN A 25 -2.00 4.05 10.49
N GLY A 26 -2.68 3.98 9.34
CA GLY A 26 -3.23 5.15 8.67
C GLY A 26 -2.22 5.96 7.84
N LYS A 27 -1.01 5.45 7.62
CA LYS A 27 0.08 6.16 6.92
C LYS A 27 0.70 5.28 5.84
N TRP A 28 1.16 5.92 4.76
CA TRP A 28 2.02 5.31 3.76
C TRP A 28 3.46 5.43 4.24
N GLU A 29 4.14 4.29 4.42
CA GLU A 29 5.49 4.20 4.98
C GLU A 29 6.35 3.25 4.14
N ASP A 30 7.66 3.46 4.17
CA ASP A 30 8.63 2.50 3.64
C ASP A 30 8.87 1.38 4.66
N SER A 31 9.56 0.30 4.26
CA SER A 31 9.98 -0.74 5.20
C SER A 31 10.97 -0.18 6.22
N ASP A 32 10.90 -0.61 7.48
CA ASP A 32 11.82 -0.20 8.54
C ASP A 32 13.30 -0.43 8.19
N ASN A 33 13.58 -1.47 7.42
CA ASN A 33 14.94 -1.78 6.96
C ASN A 33 15.29 -1.13 5.60
N GLY A 34 14.36 -0.38 5.00
CA GLY A 34 14.50 0.27 3.69
C GLY A 34 14.56 -0.68 2.50
N GLU A 35 14.39 -1.99 2.70
CA GLU A 35 14.43 -2.96 1.61
C GLU A 35 13.17 -2.84 0.73
N THR A 36 13.36 -3.03 -0.57
CA THR A 36 12.30 -3.01 -1.58
C THR A 36 12.49 -4.16 -2.56
N PHE A 37 11.43 -4.47 -3.32
CA PHE A 37 11.49 -5.40 -4.44
C PHE A 37 10.73 -4.83 -5.64
N ASP A 38 11.15 -5.22 -6.84
CA ASP A 38 10.52 -4.81 -8.08
C ASP A 38 9.24 -5.60 -8.36
N VAL A 39 8.19 -4.90 -8.76
CA VAL A 39 6.95 -5.48 -9.26
C VAL A 39 7.04 -5.51 -10.78
N LEU A 40 6.95 -6.71 -11.35
CA LEU A 40 7.09 -6.94 -12.79
C LEU A 40 5.73 -7.14 -13.47
N ASN A 41 5.61 -6.67 -14.70
CA ASN A 41 4.51 -7.02 -15.58
C ASN A 41 4.69 -8.46 -16.10
N PRO A 42 3.77 -9.40 -15.85
CA PRO A 42 3.95 -10.79 -16.26
C PRO A 42 3.92 -11.00 -17.78
N SER A 43 3.45 -10.04 -18.59
CA SER A 43 3.39 -10.21 -20.05
C SER A 43 4.74 -10.01 -20.76
N ASP A 44 5.63 -9.19 -20.19
CA ASP A 44 6.89 -8.77 -20.83
C ASP A 44 8.07 -8.60 -19.86
N LEU A 45 7.86 -8.86 -18.57
CA LEU A 45 8.83 -8.73 -17.49
C LEU A 45 9.36 -7.30 -17.28
N THR A 46 8.67 -6.29 -17.79
CA THR A 46 9.02 -4.88 -17.52
C THR A 46 8.72 -4.51 -16.07
N VAL A 47 9.54 -3.61 -15.50
CA VAL A 47 9.32 -3.10 -14.13
C VAL A 47 8.16 -2.11 -14.14
N VAL A 48 7.14 -2.41 -13.33
CA VAL A 48 5.98 -1.54 -13.12
C VAL A 48 6.28 -0.49 -12.05
N GLY A 49 6.96 -0.89 -10.99
CA GLY A 49 7.35 -0.07 -9.84
C GLY A 49 8.06 -0.92 -8.78
N SER A 50 8.32 -0.35 -7.61
CA SER A 50 8.88 -1.06 -6.46
C SER A 50 7.94 -1.00 -5.25
N MET A 51 8.03 -2.00 -4.38
CA MET A 51 7.27 -2.07 -3.13
C MET A 51 8.19 -2.38 -1.95
N PRO A 52 7.87 -1.93 -0.73
CA PRO A 52 8.63 -2.29 0.45
C PRO A 52 8.65 -3.80 0.70
N ASN A 53 9.83 -4.34 0.99
CA ASN A 53 9.98 -5.70 1.50
C ASN A 53 9.80 -5.68 3.02
N CYS A 54 8.53 -5.64 3.46
CA CYS A 54 8.18 -5.47 4.87
C CYS A 54 8.86 -6.52 5.76
N SER A 55 9.57 -6.04 6.76
CA SER A 55 10.27 -6.84 7.74
C SER A 55 9.34 -7.33 8.85
N LYS A 56 9.93 -8.10 9.78
CA LYS A 56 9.24 -8.54 11.00
C LYS A 56 8.81 -7.34 11.86
N SER A 57 9.59 -6.26 11.94
CA SER A 57 9.23 -5.11 12.78
C SER A 57 8.04 -4.35 12.20
N ASP A 58 7.98 -4.17 10.88
CA ASP A 58 6.83 -3.56 10.20
C ASP A 58 5.54 -4.32 10.47
N THR A 59 5.64 -5.66 10.42
CA THR A 59 4.50 -6.54 10.72
C THR A 59 4.03 -6.40 12.16
N ILE A 60 4.96 -6.33 13.13
CA ILE A 60 4.62 -6.11 14.54
C ILE A 60 3.92 -4.75 14.72
N LYS A 61 4.45 -3.68 14.11
CA LYS A 61 3.82 -2.35 14.13
C LYS A 61 2.39 -2.37 13.58
N ALA A 62 2.16 -3.10 12.49
CA ALA A 62 0.85 -3.26 11.91
C ALA A 62 -0.13 -3.99 12.85
N ILE A 63 0.33 -5.06 13.53
CA ILE A 63 -0.46 -5.79 14.53
C ILE A 63 -0.82 -4.88 15.70
N ASP A 64 0.15 -4.17 16.26
CA ASP A 64 -0.07 -3.27 17.39
C ASP A 64 -1.04 -2.13 17.04
N ALA A 65 -0.91 -1.57 15.84
CA ALA A 65 -1.83 -0.55 15.33
C ALA A 65 -3.26 -1.09 15.15
N ALA A 66 -3.41 -2.29 14.58
CA ALA A 66 -4.71 -2.94 14.44
C ALA A 66 -5.34 -3.22 15.83
N ASN A 67 -4.56 -3.70 16.79
CA ASN A 67 -5.05 -3.98 18.13
C ASN A 67 -5.46 -2.69 18.87
N SER A 68 -4.67 -1.62 18.76
CA SER A 68 -4.99 -0.33 19.40
C SER A 68 -6.22 0.35 18.80
N SER A 69 -6.46 0.21 17.49
CA SER A 69 -7.62 0.78 16.80
C SER A 69 -8.91 -0.02 16.99
N TRP A 70 -8.80 -1.29 17.40
CA TRP A 70 -9.94 -2.20 17.55
C TRP A 70 -11.02 -1.68 18.51
N GLU A 71 -10.63 -1.09 19.64
CA GLU A 71 -11.59 -0.62 20.65
C GLU A 71 -12.54 0.46 20.12
N ALA A 72 -12.04 1.36 19.26
CA ALA A 72 -12.86 2.39 18.65
C ALA A 72 -13.75 1.79 17.55
N TRP A 73 -13.17 0.96 16.69
CA TRP A 73 -13.89 0.35 15.57
C TRP A 73 -15.02 -0.59 16.02
N LYS A 74 -14.77 -1.42 17.04
CA LYS A 74 -15.75 -2.40 17.53
C LYS A 74 -16.98 -1.76 18.19
N LYS A 75 -16.85 -0.52 18.68
CA LYS A 75 -17.96 0.23 19.31
C LYS A 75 -18.93 0.83 18.29
N LEU A 76 -18.54 0.92 17.02
CA LEU A 76 -19.43 1.40 15.95
C LEU A 76 -20.61 0.45 15.74
N THR A 77 -21.77 0.99 15.36
CA THR A 77 -22.92 0.15 15.00
C THR A 77 -22.71 -0.49 13.62
N GLY A 78 -23.53 -1.49 13.28
CA GLY A 78 -23.54 -2.07 11.93
C GLY A 78 -23.86 -1.04 10.85
N LYS A 79 -24.73 -0.06 11.16
CA LYS A 79 -25.06 1.05 10.25
C LYS A 79 -23.86 1.97 10.03
N ASP A 80 -23.15 2.34 11.10
CA ASP A 80 -21.99 3.22 11.00
C ASP A 80 -20.86 2.58 10.18
N ARG A 81 -20.57 1.29 10.41
CA ARG A 81 -19.58 0.55 9.60
C ARG A 81 -20.01 0.45 8.13
N SER A 82 -21.31 0.26 7.87
CA SER A 82 -21.84 0.22 6.49
C SER A 82 -21.65 1.54 5.74
N ILE A 83 -21.63 2.69 6.42
CA ILE A 83 -21.41 3.99 5.79
C ILE A 83 -19.95 4.12 5.33
N ILE A 84 -19.00 3.54 6.06
CA ILE A 84 -17.56 3.62 5.76
C ILE A 84 -17.17 2.69 4.59
N ILE A 85 -17.82 1.54 4.44
CA ILE A 85 -17.45 0.50 3.45
C ILE A 85 -18.12 0.71 2.08
N ARG A 86 -19.19 1.51 2.01
CA ARG A 86 -19.98 1.71 0.79
C ARG A 86 -19.34 2.74 -0.14
#